data_AF-A0AAN4ZL55-F1
#
_entry.id   AF-A0AAN4ZL55-F1
#
_cell.length_a   1.000
_cell.length_b   1.000
_cell.length_c   1.000
_cell.angle_alpha   90.00
_cell.angle_beta   90.00
_cell.angle_gamma   90.00
#
_symmetry.space_group_name_H-M   'P 1'
#
loop_
_entity.id
_entity.type
_entity.pdbx_description
1 polymer ?
#
loop_
_entity_poly.entity_id
_entity_poly.type
_entity_poly.pdbx_seq_one_letter_code
_entity_poly.pdbx_strand_id
1 'polypeptide(L)'
;MKHPCDITKFAFCREKLVSKSVTIVTIMNHAQFVKDQKSAIRKALSKEAIPLKQKHARQIVMGTHQEQTCSLFWGISSQLRLETHPLLTWKFCHLLHCLIRDGHESVPLESYRHLGRLSKLGDFWLHLHAYGEYLGFAAANEQYCSVLGERLEFHRKYPQIPGNLVIPREVLAELKDDVDRTFDASIEILDHLKSMLLLKRRVFEALSLTEGALSPQGQTLLAPVILILSDTDTLYSIILDLIVHLYSVCHPNALVQLRYRFENIHDQIGLFYEQARRQAYITHHVTVPTLEMLPDFERLEMIYFAARARELAFLNDVAELDNEMPMAILPESGQENQPSALLLPD
;
A
#
# COMPACT_ATOMS: atom_id res chain seq x y z
N MET A 1 -17.05 -14.80 -4.12
CA MET A 1 -16.43 -14.91 -2.77
C MET A 1 -15.22 -15.82 -2.89
N LYS A 2 -14.03 -15.26 -3.12
CA LYS A 2 -12.76 -16.01 -3.12
C LYS A 2 -12.15 -15.87 -1.72
N HIS A 3 -11.76 -16.99 -1.12
CA HIS A 3 -10.96 -17.01 0.11
C HIS A 3 -9.66 -16.21 -0.12
N PRO A 4 -9.18 -15.41 0.86
CA PRO A 4 -7.89 -14.76 0.73
C PRO A 4 -6.82 -15.85 0.65
N CYS A 5 -6.04 -15.79 -0.43
CA CYS A 5 -4.94 -16.71 -0.67
C CYS A 5 -3.93 -16.59 0.50
N ASP A 6 -3.67 -17.70 1.19
CA ASP A 6 -2.73 -17.78 2.31
C ASP A 6 -1.29 -17.69 1.77
N ILE A 7 -0.86 -16.49 1.35
CA ILE A 7 0.39 -16.30 0.58
C ILE A 7 1.64 -16.24 1.48
N THR A 8 1.56 -16.23 2.81
CA THR A 8 2.77 -16.12 3.64
C THR A 8 2.84 -17.14 4.77
N LYS A 9 3.70 -18.16 4.60
CA LYS A 9 4.41 -18.84 5.73
C LYS A 9 5.27 -17.86 6.55
N PHE A 10 5.42 -16.62 6.04
CA PHE A 10 6.06 -15.48 6.68
C PHE A 10 5.10 -14.54 7.43
N ALA A 11 3.79 -14.81 7.49
CA ALA A 11 2.92 -14.14 8.44
C ALA A 11 3.41 -14.47 9.86
N PHE A 12 4.19 -13.56 10.46
CA PHE A 12 4.86 -13.80 11.73
C PHE A 12 3.88 -13.93 12.91
N CYS A 13 2.63 -13.49 12.73
CA CYS A 13 1.61 -13.45 13.76
C CYS A 13 0.25 -13.94 13.24
N ARG A 14 -0.03 -15.25 13.38
CA ARG A 14 -1.41 -15.77 13.46
C ARG A 14 -1.50 -16.75 14.62
N GLU A 15 -1.40 -16.24 15.85
CA GLU A 15 -1.93 -16.92 17.04
C GLU A 15 -2.16 -15.87 18.14
N LYS A 16 -3.43 -15.62 18.46
CA LYS A 16 -3.86 -14.74 19.57
C LYS A 16 -3.58 -15.46 20.89
N LEU A 17 -2.86 -14.83 21.80
CA LEU A 17 -2.84 -15.24 23.21
C LEU A 17 -3.52 -14.17 24.08
N VAL A 18 -4.63 -14.59 24.69
CA VAL A 18 -5.41 -13.83 25.67
C VAL A 18 -4.70 -13.86 27.03
N SER A 19 -4.65 -12.69 27.64
CA SER A 19 -4.14 -12.32 28.96
C SER A 19 -4.64 -13.20 30.12
N LYS A 20 -3.77 -13.47 31.11
CA LYS A 20 -3.92 -12.93 32.48
C LYS A 20 -2.75 -13.29 33.41
N SER A 21 -2.31 -12.26 34.14
CA SER A 21 -1.67 -12.24 35.47
C SER A 21 -0.21 -11.79 35.54
N VAL A 22 0.06 -11.03 36.61
CA VAL A 22 1.32 -10.87 37.35
C VAL A 22 2.10 -9.57 37.11
N THR A 23 1.92 -8.61 38.03
CA THR A 23 2.55 -7.27 38.07
C THR A 23 3.92 -7.21 38.78
N ILE A 24 4.35 -8.26 39.50
CA ILE A 24 5.66 -8.29 40.21
C ILE A 24 6.70 -9.19 39.49
N VAL A 25 6.25 -10.24 38.80
CA VAL A 25 7.08 -11.02 37.86
C VAL A 25 7.42 -10.19 36.61
N THR A 26 6.71 -9.10 36.35
CA THR A 26 6.83 -8.27 35.13
C THR A 26 8.15 -7.51 35.04
N ILE A 27 8.77 -7.08 36.14
CA ILE A 27 9.98 -6.24 36.07
C ILE A 27 11.24 -7.06 35.75
N MET A 28 11.42 -8.23 36.39
CA MET A 28 12.50 -9.18 36.03
C MET A 28 12.27 -9.77 34.62
N ASN A 29 11.01 -9.99 34.25
CA ASN A 29 10.65 -10.44 32.90
C ASN A 29 10.90 -9.33 31.85
N HIS A 30 10.69 -8.06 32.19
CA HIS A 30 10.93 -6.94 31.27
C HIS A 30 12.44 -6.70 31.03
N ALA A 31 13.28 -6.72 32.07
CA ALA A 31 14.72 -6.57 31.89
C ALA A 31 15.32 -7.71 31.04
N GLN A 32 14.85 -8.94 31.27
CA GLN A 32 15.23 -10.11 30.48
C GLN A 32 14.70 -10.00 29.04
N PHE A 33 13.45 -9.58 28.85
CA PHE A 33 12.87 -9.30 27.54
C PHE A 33 13.69 -8.27 26.76
N VAL A 34 14.04 -7.11 27.35
CA VAL A 34 14.85 -6.08 26.69
C VAL A 34 16.22 -6.63 26.31
N LYS A 35 16.84 -7.44 27.17
CA LYS A 35 18.12 -8.11 26.88
C LYS A 35 17.99 -9.08 25.69
N ASP A 36 16.91 -9.84 25.64
CA ASP A 36 16.66 -10.81 24.58
C ASP A 36 16.34 -10.12 23.24
N GLN A 37 15.51 -9.08 23.25
CA GLN A 37 15.26 -8.19 22.10
C GLN A 37 16.54 -7.59 21.56
N LYS A 38 17.39 -7.05 22.45
CA LYS A 38 18.69 -6.49 22.08
C LYS A 38 19.61 -7.53 21.48
N SER A 39 19.62 -8.75 22.02
CA SER A 39 20.36 -9.85 21.41
C SER A 39 19.80 -10.23 20.04
N ALA A 40 18.48 -10.25 19.86
CA ALA A 40 17.85 -10.61 18.60
C ALA A 40 18.18 -9.57 17.51
N ILE A 41 18.06 -8.27 17.82
CA ILE A 41 18.38 -7.18 16.89
C ILE A 41 19.86 -7.24 16.47
N ARG A 42 20.78 -7.44 17.41
CA ARG A 42 22.22 -7.55 17.08
C ARG A 42 22.55 -8.79 16.24
N LYS A 43 21.85 -9.91 16.45
CA LYS A 43 22.02 -11.12 15.64
C LYS A 43 21.39 -10.99 14.25
N ALA A 44 20.31 -10.22 14.14
CA ALA A 44 19.66 -9.90 12.87
C ALA A 44 20.53 -8.93 12.03
N LEU A 45 21.05 -7.89 12.67
CA LEU A 45 21.85 -6.83 12.05
C LEU A 45 23.34 -7.18 12.12
N SER A 46 23.76 -8.12 11.25
CA SER A 46 25.15 -8.57 11.12
C SER A 46 25.71 -8.29 9.72
N LYS A 47 27.05 -8.27 9.61
CA LYS A 47 27.77 -8.12 8.34
C LYS A 47 27.90 -9.42 7.55
N GLU A 48 27.48 -10.55 8.12
CA GLU A 48 27.59 -11.87 7.49
C GLU A 48 26.60 -12.03 6.34
N ALA A 49 27.01 -12.68 5.25
CA ALA A 49 26.15 -12.99 4.11
C ALA A 49 25.22 -14.18 4.40
N ILE A 50 24.42 -14.08 5.46
CA ILE A 50 23.46 -15.10 5.87
C ILE A 50 22.07 -14.43 5.94
N PRO A 51 21.03 -15.03 5.34
CA PRO A 51 19.68 -14.50 5.38
C PRO A 51 19.22 -14.23 6.82
N LEU A 52 18.36 -13.22 6.97
CA LEU A 52 17.76 -12.88 8.26
C LEU A 52 17.06 -14.10 8.85
N LYS A 53 17.57 -14.61 9.98
CA LYS A 53 17.01 -15.80 10.63
C LYS A 53 15.61 -15.48 11.14
N GLN A 54 14.62 -16.25 10.67
CA GLN A 54 13.21 -16.06 11.01
C GLN A 54 12.97 -15.96 12.52
N LYS A 55 13.63 -16.78 13.35
CA LYS A 55 13.46 -16.72 14.81
C LYS A 55 13.77 -15.35 15.42
N HIS A 56 14.78 -14.64 14.90
CA HIS A 56 15.13 -13.30 15.40
C HIS A 56 14.15 -12.25 14.88
N ALA A 57 13.75 -12.33 13.61
CA ALA A 57 12.71 -11.48 13.06
C ALA A 57 11.38 -11.63 13.82
N ARG A 58 10.91 -12.88 14.05
CA ARG A 58 9.70 -13.19 14.85
C ARG A 58 9.77 -12.50 16.20
N GLN A 59 10.87 -12.72 16.91
CA GLN A 59 11.04 -12.21 18.26
C GLN A 59 10.98 -10.69 18.30
N ILE A 60 11.58 -10.00 17.33
CA ILE A 60 11.58 -8.53 17.23
C ILE A 60 10.18 -8.01 16.91
N VAL A 61 9.49 -8.62 15.96
CA VAL A 61 8.09 -8.31 15.61
C VAL A 61 7.18 -8.48 16.83
N MET A 62 7.23 -9.63 17.50
CA MET A 62 6.48 -9.89 18.74
C MET A 62 6.81 -8.88 19.84
N GLY A 63 8.07 -8.45 19.92
CA GLY A 63 8.50 -7.42 20.85
C GLY A 63 7.76 -6.10 20.66
N THR A 64 7.48 -5.70 19.41
CA THR A 64 6.70 -4.49 19.14
C THR A 64 5.26 -4.61 19.60
N HIS A 65 4.64 -5.78 19.48
CA HIS A 65 3.29 -6.04 19.98
C HIS A 65 3.23 -6.07 21.51
N GLN A 66 4.24 -6.67 22.15
CA GLN A 66 4.31 -6.73 23.60
C GLN A 66 4.46 -5.35 24.24
N GLU A 67 5.30 -4.50 23.66
CA GLU A 67 5.54 -3.14 24.17
C GLU A 67 4.58 -2.09 23.57
N GLN A 68 3.81 -2.45 22.55
CA GLN A 68 2.95 -1.54 21.78
C GLN A 68 3.72 -0.36 21.15
N THR A 69 5.00 -0.55 20.82
CA THR A 69 5.91 0.47 20.25
C THR A 69 7.10 -0.19 19.53
N CYS A 70 7.72 0.52 18.58
CA CYS A 70 9.00 0.13 17.99
C CYS A 70 10.21 0.88 18.56
N SER A 71 10.04 1.62 19.65
CA SER A 71 11.08 2.44 20.29
C SER A 71 12.35 1.66 20.62
N LEU A 72 12.25 0.42 21.10
CA LEU A 72 13.42 -0.41 21.41
C LEU A 72 14.22 -0.77 20.14
N PHE A 73 13.53 -1.10 19.04
CA PHE A 73 14.17 -1.36 17.76
C PHE A 73 14.95 -0.13 17.28
N TRP A 74 14.30 1.03 17.25
CA TRP A 74 14.93 2.28 16.81
C TRP A 74 16.03 2.75 17.76
N GLY A 75 15.86 2.58 19.07
CA GLY A 75 16.87 2.93 20.07
C GLY A 75 18.17 2.13 19.90
N ILE A 76 18.07 0.86 19.52
CA ILE A 76 19.24 0.00 19.27
C ILE A 76 19.81 0.25 17.87
N SER A 77 18.97 0.27 16.84
CA SER A 77 19.42 0.44 15.45
C SER A 77 20.03 1.82 15.22
N SER A 78 19.63 2.85 15.97
CA SER A 78 20.21 4.21 15.95
C SER A 78 21.63 4.30 16.49
N GLN A 79 22.07 3.31 17.27
CA GLN A 79 23.44 3.24 17.75
C GLN A 79 24.38 2.55 16.74
N LEU A 80 23.83 1.93 15.69
CA LEU A 80 24.60 1.24 14.67
C LEU A 80 24.94 2.19 13.52
N ARG A 81 26.19 2.11 13.05
CA ARG A 81 26.63 2.75 11.80
C ARG A 81 26.33 1.84 10.62
N LEU A 82 25.10 1.94 10.12
CA LEU A 82 24.55 1.07 9.06
C LEU A 82 25.32 1.21 7.73
N GLU A 83 25.92 2.37 7.51
CA GLU A 83 26.73 2.77 6.35
C GLU A 83 28.03 1.97 6.25
N THR A 84 28.51 1.39 7.36
CA THR A 84 29.81 0.71 7.41
C THR A 84 29.87 -0.61 6.64
N HIS A 85 28.73 -1.16 6.22
CA HIS A 85 28.70 -2.39 5.45
C HIS A 85 27.37 -2.57 4.69
N PRO A 86 27.39 -2.94 3.40
CA PRO A 86 26.17 -3.05 2.60
C PRO A 86 25.18 -4.07 3.15
N LEU A 87 25.64 -5.24 3.59
CA LEU A 87 24.77 -6.26 4.20
C LEU A 87 24.12 -5.80 5.51
N LEU A 88 24.76 -4.88 6.23
CA LEU A 88 24.18 -4.36 7.47
C LEU A 88 22.99 -3.45 7.18
N THR A 89 23.12 -2.54 6.20
CA THR A 89 21.99 -1.73 5.71
C THR A 89 20.92 -2.62 5.10
N TRP A 90 21.29 -3.58 4.26
CA TRP A 90 20.34 -4.47 3.60
C TRP A 90 19.45 -5.23 4.59
N LYS A 91 20.06 -5.80 5.64
CA LYS A 91 19.33 -6.50 6.71
C LYS A 91 18.53 -5.55 7.60
N PHE A 92 19.01 -4.32 7.80
CA PHE A 92 18.23 -3.29 8.49
C PHE A 92 16.97 -2.94 7.71
N CYS A 93 17.07 -2.68 6.41
CA CYS A 93 15.92 -2.39 5.56
C CYS A 93 14.95 -3.59 5.54
N HIS A 94 15.46 -4.81 5.39
CA HIS A 94 14.62 -6.01 5.47
C HIS A 94 13.89 -6.14 6.81
N LEU A 95 14.58 -5.97 7.93
CA LEU A 95 13.95 -6.07 9.25
C LEU A 95 12.94 -4.94 9.49
N LEU A 96 13.22 -3.71 9.04
CA LEU A 96 12.28 -2.59 9.11
C LEU A 96 11.04 -2.86 8.25
N HIS A 97 11.21 -3.44 7.06
CA HIS A 97 10.11 -3.88 6.21
C HIS A 97 9.22 -4.90 6.95
N CYS A 98 9.81 -5.92 7.58
CA CYS A 98 9.05 -6.87 8.40
C CYS A 98 8.29 -6.19 9.55
N LEU A 99 8.90 -5.20 10.21
CA LEU A 99 8.26 -4.49 11.32
C LEU A 99 7.09 -3.62 10.84
N ILE A 100 7.24 -2.90 9.72
CA ILE A 100 6.15 -2.13 9.13
C ILE A 100 4.99 -3.05 8.76
N ARG A 101 5.29 -4.25 8.23
CA ARG A 101 4.28 -5.19 7.73
C ARG A 101 3.56 -5.95 8.83
N ASP A 102 4.31 -6.54 9.76
CA ASP A 102 3.81 -7.54 10.70
C ASP A 102 3.92 -7.10 12.19
N GLY A 103 4.51 -5.94 12.46
CA GLY A 103 4.64 -5.36 13.80
C GLY A 103 3.35 -4.73 14.34
N HIS A 104 3.45 -4.10 15.51
CA HIS A 104 2.35 -3.36 16.13
C HIS A 104 1.83 -2.23 15.21
N GLU A 105 0.55 -1.88 15.30
CA GLU A 105 -0.08 -0.84 14.46
C GLU A 105 0.58 0.54 14.60
N SER A 106 1.26 0.82 15.71
CA SER A 106 2.01 2.06 15.89
C SER A 106 3.32 2.11 15.10
N VAL A 107 3.84 0.99 14.62
CA VAL A 107 5.17 0.89 14.00
C VAL A 107 5.33 1.82 12.80
N PRO A 108 4.42 1.88 11.81
CA PRO A 108 4.60 2.76 10.65
C PRO A 108 4.66 4.24 11.06
N LEU A 109 3.73 4.67 11.93
CA LEU A 109 3.64 6.07 12.37
C LEU A 109 4.81 6.49 13.26
N GLU A 110 5.27 5.61 14.16
CA GLU A 110 6.46 5.86 14.98
C GLU A 110 7.73 5.90 14.11
N SER A 111 7.85 4.97 13.15
CA SER A 111 9.00 4.88 12.26
C SER A 111 9.13 6.07 11.31
N TYR A 112 8.02 6.75 10.99
CA TYR A 112 8.03 7.99 10.21
C TYR A 112 8.97 9.06 10.82
N ARG A 113 9.12 9.11 12.15
CA ARG A 113 10.03 10.05 12.83
C ARG A 113 11.50 9.86 12.42
N HIS A 114 11.83 8.69 11.87
CA HIS A 114 13.16 8.33 11.41
C HIS A 114 13.32 8.45 9.88
N LEU A 115 12.32 8.98 9.16
CA LEU A 115 12.36 9.16 7.70
C LEU A 115 13.61 9.93 7.24
N GLY A 116 13.96 11.03 7.92
CA GLY A 116 15.16 11.80 7.60
C GLY A 116 16.48 11.04 7.79
N ARG A 117 16.52 10.03 8.68
CA ARG A 117 17.68 9.14 8.80
C ARG A 117 17.73 8.13 7.66
N LEU A 118 16.57 7.59 7.30
CA LEU A 118 16.45 6.63 6.21
C LEU A 118 16.82 7.26 4.85
N SER A 119 16.36 8.49 4.60
CA SER A 119 16.73 9.27 3.41
C SER A 119 18.25 9.50 3.34
N LYS A 120 18.89 9.97 4.42
CA LYS A 120 20.35 10.14 4.47
C LYS A 120 21.12 8.83 4.24
N LEU A 121 20.60 7.71 4.73
CA LEU A 121 21.18 6.39 4.49
C LEU A 121 21.07 6.01 3.00
N GLY A 122 19.94 6.30 2.36
CA GLY A 122 19.76 6.16 0.92
C GLY A 122 20.75 7.00 0.11
N ASP A 123 20.85 8.30 0.42
CA ASP A 123 21.77 9.23 -0.24
C ASP A 123 23.22 8.76 -0.17
N PHE A 124 23.64 8.24 1.00
CA PHE A 124 24.96 7.66 1.17
C PHE A 124 25.23 6.52 0.17
N TRP A 125 24.29 5.58 0.03
CA TRP A 125 24.43 4.46 -0.90
C TRP A 125 24.31 4.90 -2.37
N LEU A 126 23.52 5.93 -2.67
CA LEU A 126 23.45 6.54 -4.00
C LEU A 126 24.82 7.09 -4.42
N HIS A 127 25.49 7.82 -3.52
CA HIS A 127 26.83 8.34 -3.77
C HIS A 127 27.83 7.21 -4.03
N LEU A 128 27.85 6.16 -3.22
CA LEU A 128 28.76 5.02 -3.44
C LEU A 128 28.49 4.29 -4.76
N HIS A 129 27.22 4.16 -5.15
CA HIS A 129 26.86 3.59 -6.45
C HIS A 129 27.44 4.41 -7.61
N ALA A 130 27.39 5.75 -7.52
CA ALA A 130 27.92 6.65 -8.55
C ALA A 130 29.45 6.53 -8.73
N TYR A 131 30.19 6.19 -7.67
CA TYR A 131 31.63 5.95 -7.72
C TYR A 131 32.01 4.50 -8.09
N GLY A 132 31.03 3.62 -8.33
CA GLY A 132 31.26 2.22 -8.66
C GLY A 132 31.66 1.34 -7.47
N GLU A 133 31.51 1.82 -6.24
CA GLU A 133 31.78 1.04 -5.04
C GLU A 133 30.60 0.11 -4.70
N TYR A 134 30.89 -1.06 -4.14
CA TYR A 134 29.88 -2.06 -3.76
C TYR A 134 28.86 -2.37 -4.87
N LEU A 135 29.36 -2.63 -6.08
CA LEU A 135 28.54 -2.93 -7.27
C LEU A 135 27.36 -3.86 -6.94
N GLY A 136 26.17 -3.46 -7.38
CA GLY A 136 24.89 -4.12 -7.08
C GLY A 136 24.29 -3.75 -5.72
N PHE A 137 25.04 -3.93 -4.62
CA PHE A 137 24.51 -3.67 -3.26
C PHE A 137 24.26 -2.20 -2.97
N ALA A 138 25.08 -1.28 -3.48
CA ALA A 138 24.86 0.15 -3.28
C ALA A 138 23.51 0.58 -3.88
N ALA A 139 23.26 0.26 -5.15
CA ALA A 139 21.99 0.56 -5.82
C ALA A 139 20.79 -0.15 -5.17
N ALA A 140 20.97 -1.39 -4.69
CA ALA A 140 19.90 -2.11 -4.00
C ALA A 140 19.57 -1.48 -2.63
N ASN A 141 20.57 -1.07 -1.86
CA ASN A 141 20.36 -0.43 -0.56
C ASN A 141 19.71 0.95 -0.70
N GLU A 142 20.17 1.74 -1.66
CA GLU A 142 19.59 3.04 -2.00
C GLU A 142 18.09 2.90 -2.30
N GLN A 143 17.75 2.05 -3.29
CA GLN A 143 16.37 1.84 -3.68
C GLN A 143 15.52 1.26 -2.53
N TYR A 144 16.08 0.41 -1.67
CA TYR A 144 15.33 -0.14 -0.53
C TYR A 144 15.03 0.94 0.51
N CYS A 145 15.95 1.88 0.72
CA CYS A 145 15.68 3.05 1.57
C CYS A 145 14.53 3.90 0.98
N SER A 146 14.51 4.12 -0.34
CA SER A 146 13.40 4.82 -1.02
C SER A 146 12.06 4.13 -0.83
N VAL A 147 11.98 2.82 -1.11
CA VAL A 147 10.75 2.03 -0.95
C VAL A 147 10.23 2.14 0.49
N LEU A 148 11.10 2.03 1.49
CA LEU A 148 10.70 2.15 2.89
C LEU A 148 10.31 3.59 3.27
N GLY A 149 10.91 4.61 2.65
CA GLY A 149 10.53 6.01 2.84
C GLY A 149 9.12 6.28 2.32
N GLU A 150 8.88 5.94 1.06
CA GLU A 150 7.56 6.02 0.40
C GLU A 150 6.50 5.24 1.17
N ARG A 151 6.87 4.07 1.72
CA ARG A 151 6.02 3.26 2.60
C ARG A 151 5.57 4.02 3.84
N LEU A 152 6.49 4.70 4.52
CA LEU A 152 6.19 5.45 5.73
C LEU A 152 5.35 6.70 5.42
N GLU A 153 5.60 7.36 4.30
CA GLU A 153 4.80 8.50 3.82
C GLU A 153 3.37 8.07 3.49
N PHE A 154 3.20 6.94 2.81
CA PHE A 154 1.88 6.36 2.53
C PHE A 154 1.10 6.10 3.83
N HIS A 155 1.71 5.44 4.82
CA HIS A 155 1.07 5.19 6.13
C HIS A 155 0.80 6.47 6.93
N ARG A 156 1.58 7.53 6.71
CA ARG A 156 1.31 8.84 7.31
C ARG A 156 0.05 9.48 6.72
N LYS A 157 -0.17 9.33 5.41
CA LYS A 157 -1.34 9.86 4.70
C LYS A 157 -2.59 9.02 4.93
N TYR A 158 -2.45 7.70 5.01
CA TYR A 158 -3.54 6.75 5.23
C TYR A 158 -3.32 5.89 6.49
N PRO A 159 -3.39 6.48 7.70
CA PRO A 159 -3.12 5.78 8.96
C PRO A 159 -4.09 4.62 9.24
N GLN A 160 -5.26 4.60 8.60
CA GLN A 160 -6.24 3.53 8.70
C GLN A 160 -5.89 2.28 7.89
N ILE A 161 -4.92 2.36 6.98
CA ILE A 161 -4.46 1.21 6.20
C ILE A 161 -3.47 0.40 7.05
N PRO A 162 -3.72 -0.89 7.29
CA PRO A 162 -2.79 -1.72 8.06
C PRO A 162 -1.43 -1.88 7.37
N GLY A 163 -0.40 -2.10 8.19
CA GLY A 163 0.99 -2.29 7.75
C GLY A 163 1.19 -3.39 6.70
N ASN A 164 0.34 -4.42 6.70
CA ASN A 164 0.36 -5.53 5.73
C ASN A 164 -0.43 -5.26 4.43
N LEU A 165 -0.97 -4.05 4.24
CA LEU A 165 -1.77 -3.63 3.08
C LEU A 165 -3.11 -4.33 2.90
N VAL A 166 -3.52 -5.20 3.81
CA VAL A 166 -4.83 -5.82 3.71
C VAL A 166 -5.86 -4.80 4.20
N ILE A 167 -6.39 -4.01 3.26
CA ILE A 167 -7.34 -2.92 3.55
C ILE A 167 -8.70 -3.50 3.94
N PRO A 168 -9.26 -3.13 5.11
CA PRO A 168 -10.66 -3.44 5.46
C PRO A 168 -11.64 -2.86 4.44
N ARG A 169 -12.78 -3.51 4.23
CA ARG A 169 -13.75 -3.08 3.21
C ARG A 169 -14.27 -1.68 3.45
N GLU A 170 -14.42 -1.32 4.72
CA GLU A 170 -14.91 -0.03 5.19
C GLU A 170 -13.91 1.07 4.80
N VAL A 171 -12.62 0.85 5.06
CA VAL A 171 -11.55 1.77 4.69
C VAL A 171 -11.43 1.94 3.17
N LEU A 172 -11.60 0.85 2.42
CA LEU A 172 -11.58 0.89 0.96
C LEU A 172 -12.78 1.64 0.38
N ALA A 173 -13.95 1.51 1.01
CA ALA A 173 -15.15 2.28 0.65
C ALA A 173 -14.93 3.78 0.93
N GLU A 174 -14.40 4.13 2.11
CA GLU A 174 -14.07 5.53 2.46
C GLU A 174 -13.07 6.16 1.47
N LEU A 175 -12.11 5.37 0.97
CA LEU A 175 -11.17 5.84 -0.05
C LEU A 175 -11.84 6.15 -1.39
N LYS A 176 -12.96 5.48 -1.68
CA LYS A 176 -13.76 5.58 -2.91
C LYS A 176 -14.86 6.63 -2.86
N ASP A 177 -15.20 7.14 -1.68
CA ASP A 177 -16.28 8.12 -1.49
C ASP A 177 -15.98 9.47 -2.17
N ASP A 178 -14.70 9.78 -2.37
CA ASP A 178 -14.23 11.01 -3.00
C ASP A 178 -13.35 10.68 -4.21
N VAL A 179 -13.70 11.24 -5.37
CA VAL A 179 -13.04 10.95 -6.64
C VAL A 179 -11.59 11.44 -6.65
N ASP A 180 -11.33 12.62 -6.10
CA ASP A 180 -9.98 13.21 -6.07
C ASP A 180 -9.08 12.38 -5.14
N ARG A 181 -9.58 11.98 -3.96
CA ARG A 181 -8.86 11.07 -3.06
C ARG A 181 -8.57 9.72 -3.69
N THR A 182 -9.55 9.16 -4.42
CA THR A 182 -9.38 7.89 -5.14
C THR A 182 -8.28 8.01 -6.19
N PHE A 183 -8.28 9.10 -6.95
CA PHE A 183 -7.31 9.37 -8.01
C PHE A 183 -5.90 9.56 -7.45
N ASP A 184 -5.76 10.38 -6.40
CA ASP A 184 -4.49 10.58 -5.69
C ASP A 184 -3.93 9.27 -5.14
N ALA A 185 -4.78 8.47 -4.46
CA ALA A 185 -4.36 7.19 -3.91
C ALA A 185 -3.95 6.20 -5.02
N SER A 186 -4.62 6.25 -6.17
CA SER A 186 -4.27 5.43 -7.33
C SER A 186 -2.88 5.76 -7.88
N ILE A 187 -2.55 7.06 -7.97
CA ILE A 187 -1.21 7.51 -8.39
C ILE A 187 -0.15 7.05 -7.40
N GLU A 188 -0.36 7.27 -6.10
CA GLU A 188 0.60 6.89 -5.06
C GLU A 188 0.84 5.38 -4.99
N ILE A 189 -0.22 4.57 -5.16
CA ILE A 189 -0.08 3.11 -5.22
C ILE A 189 0.72 2.69 -6.47
N LEU A 190 0.49 3.31 -7.63
CA LEU A 190 1.25 3.04 -8.84
C LEU A 190 2.73 3.43 -8.69
N ASP A 191 3.03 4.55 -8.02
CA ASP A 191 4.39 4.96 -7.70
C ASP A 191 5.07 3.96 -6.75
N HIS A 192 4.37 3.51 -5.71
CA HIS A 192 4.86 2.50 -4.77
C HIS A 192 5.17 1.17 -5.48
N LEU A 193 4.26 0.70 -6.35
CA LEU A 193 4.46 -0.50 -7.17
C LEU A 193 5.70 -0.36 -8.07
N LYS A 194 5.85 0.80 -8.71
CA LYS A 194 7.01 1.10 -9.57
C LYS A 194 8.32 1.07 -8.79
N SER A 195 8.35 1.67 -7.60
CA SER A 195 9.52 1.71 -6.72
C SER A 195 9.94 0.31 -6.26
N MET A 196 8.97 -0.53 -5.89
CA MET A 196 9.21 -1.93 -5.55
C MET A 196 9.71 -2.78 -6.74
N LEU A 197 9.18 -2.57 -7.94
CA LEU A 197 9.65 -3.22 -9.16
C LEU A 197 11.09 -2.81 -9.50
N LEU A 198 11.45 -1.55 -9.26
CA LEU A 198 12.82 -1.06 -9.40
C LEU A 198 13.74 -1.71 -8.36
N LEU A 199 13.33 -1.81 -7.09
CA LEU A 199 14.09 -2.52 -6.06
C LEU A 199 14.34 -3.97 -6.48
N LYS A 200 13.31 -4.66 -6.93
CA LYS A 200 13.41 -6.02 -7.46
C LYS A 200 14.40 -6.11 -8.62
N ARG A 201 14.42 -5.12 -9.53
CA ARG A 201 15.41 -5.06 -10.62
C ARG A 201 16.83 -4.94 -10.08
N ARG A 202 17.08 -4.00 -9.16
CA ARG A 202 18.39 -3.81 -8.50
C ARG A 202 18.87 -5.06 -7.78
N VAL A 203 17.96 -5.80 -7.13
CA VAL A 203 18.29 -7.08 -6.49
C VAL A 203 18.77 -8.11 -7.49
N PHE A 204 18.12 -8.24 -8.65
CA PHE A 204 18.52 -9.21 -9.68
C PHE A 204 19.82 -8.81 -10.38
N GLU A 205 20.04 -7.50 -10.59
CA GLU A 205 21.33 -6.96 -11.03
C GLU A 205 22.43 -7.31 -10.03
N ALA A 206 22.22 -7.06 -8.73
CA ALA A 206 23.17 -7.42 -7.67
C ALA A 206 23.39 -8.93 -7.57
N LEU A 207 22.34 -9.74 -7.76
CA LEU A 207 22.42 -11.18 -7.72
C LEU A 207 23.33 -11.75 -8.81
N SER A 208 23.32 -11.14 -10.01
CA SER A 208 24.17 -11.52 -11.14
C SER A 208 25.68 -11.39 -10.85
N LEU A 209 26.04 -10.64 -9.80
CA LEU A 209 27.41 -10.41 -9.35
C LEU A 209 27.82 -11.37 -8.21
N THR A 210 26.92 -12.25 -7.76
CA THR A 210 27.19 -13.25 -6.73
C THR A 210 27.53 -14.61 -7.32
N GLU A 211 27.97 -15.56 -6.49
CA GLU A 211 28.15 -16.97 -6.86
C GLU A 211 26.83 -17.69 -7.25
N GLY A 212 25.69 -17.01 -7.16
CA GLY A 212 24.38 -17.48 -7.63
C GLY A 212 23.29 -17.41 -6.56
N ALA A 213 22.04 -17.66 -6.98
CA ALA A 213 20.82 -17.56 -6.16
C ALA A 213 20.84 -18.43 -4.89
N LEU A 214 21.54 -19.55 -4.91
CA LEU A 214 21.63 -20.47 -3.78
C LEU A 214 22.83 -20.21 -2.87
N SER A 215 23.75 -19.31 -3.26
CA SER A 215 24.84 -18.89 -2.39
C SER A 215 24.30 -18.15 -1.15
N PRO A 216 25.00 -18.16 0.00
CA PRO A 216 24.55 -17.44 1.19
C PRO A 216 24.26 -15.94 0.93
N GLN A 217 25.09 -15.29 0.10
CA GLN A 217 24.89 -13.90 -0.32
C GLN A 217 23.68 -13.73 -1.24
N GLY A 218 23.52 -14.63 -2.22
CA GLY A 218 22.36 -14.63 -3.12
C GLY A 218 21.04 -14.83 -2.38
N GLN A 219 20.99 -15.75 -1.43
CA GLN A 219 19.83 -15.94 -0.56
C GLN A 219 19.55 -14.70 0.31
N THR A 220 20.60 -14.04 0.79
CA THR A 220 20.46 -12.80 1.59
C THR A 220 19.84 -11.67 0.76
N LEU A 221 20.23 -11.56 -0.51
CA LEU A 221 19.64 -10.62 -1.48
C LEU A 221 18.19 -11.00 -1.85
N LEU A 222 17.90 -12.28 -2.03
CA LEU A 222 16.58 -12.74 -2.45
C LEU A 222 15.53 -12.72 -1.31
N ALA A 223 15.94 -12.80 -0.04
CA ALA A 223 15.00 -12.88 1.07
C ALA A 223 13.97 -11.72 1.12
N PRO A 224 14.35 -10.44 0.94
CA PRO A 224 13.38 -9.35 0.83
C PRO A 224 12.43 -9.42 -0.36
N VAL A 225 12.80 -10.10 -1.46
CA VAL A 225 11.95 -10.21 -2.66
C VAL A 225 10.66 -10.97 -2.34
N ILE A 226 10.65 -11.83 -1.33
CA ILE A 226 9.45 -12.51 -0.84
C ILE A 226 8.43 -11.49 -0.31
N LEU A 227 8.88 -10.47 0.43
CA LEU A 227 8.00 -9.40 0.91
C LEU A 227 7.52 -8.53 -0.24
N ILE A 228 8.44 -8.13 -1.14
CA ILE A 228 8.10 -7.36 -2.34
C ILE A 228 7.01 -8.05 -3.16
N LEU A 229 7.12 -9.37 -3.35
CA LEU A 229 6.14 -10.17 -4.08
C LEU A 229 4.76 -10.19 -3.40
N SER A 230 4.72 -10.28 -2.07
CA SER A 230 3.45 -10.18 -1.31
C SER A 230 2.84 -8.78 -1.39
N ASP A 231 3.67 -7.74 -1.30
CA ASP A 231 3.21 -6.36 -1.29
C ASP A 231 2.76 -5.91 -2.68
N THR A 232 3.44 -6.35 -3.76
CA THR A 232 2.98 -6.10 -5.14
C THR A 232 1.64 -6.76 -5.41
N ASP A 233 1.41 -7.98 -4.91
CA ASP A 233 0.15 -8.69 -5.09
C ASP A 233 -1.03 -7.96 -4.42
N THR A 234 -0.78 -7.50 -3.19
CA THR A 234 -1.79 -6.78 -2.41
C THR A 234 -2.09 -5.41 -3.00
N LEU A 235 -1.05 -4.64 -3.34
CA LEU A 235 -1.22 -3.33 -3.97
C LEU A 235 -1.82 -3.41 -5.36
N TYR A 236 -1.48 -4.43 -6.15
CA TYR A 236 -2.08 -4.66 -7.46
C TYR A 236 -3.60 -4.88 -7.35
N SER A 237 -4.03 -5.66 -6.36
CA SER A 237 -5.46 -5.88 -6.10
C SER A 237 -6.19 -4.59 -5.73
N ILE A 238 -5.55 -3.72 -4.94
CA ILE A 238 -6.12 -2.43 -4.53
C ILE A 238 -6.23 -1.49 -5.73
N ILE A 239 -5.15 -1.28 -6.50
CA ILE A 239 -5.19 -0.35 -7.64
C ILE A 239 -6.18 -0.81 -8.71
N LEU A 240 -6.32 -2.12 -8.93
CA LEU A 240 -7.31 -2.67 -9.84
C LEU A 240 -8.73 -2.28 -9.41
N ASP A 241 -9.04 -2.44 -8.13
CA ASP A 241 -10.34 -2.11 -7.54
C ASP A 241 -10.63 -0.58 -7.54
N LEU A 242 -9.60 0.26 -7.35
CA LEU A 242 -9.71 1.72 -7.47
C LEU A 242 -9.90 2.17 -8.92
N ILE A 243 -9.17 1.61 -9.88
CA ILE A 243 -9.31 1.95 -11.31
C ILE A 243 -10.70 1.57 -11.83
N VAL A 244 -11.20 0.38 -11.48
CA VAL A 244 -12.56 -0.04 -11.86
C VAL A 244 -13.60 0.93 -11.28
N HIS A 245 -13.42 1.38 -10.03
CA HIS A 245 -14.27 2.41 -9.43
C HIS A 245 -14.18 3.74 -10.18
N LEU A 246 -12.97 4.22 -10.48
CA LEU A 246 -12.75 5.47 -11.23
C LEU A 246 -13.46 5.44 -12.59
N TYR A 247 -13.40 4.33 -13.33
CA TYR A 247 -14.13 4.17 -14.59
C TYR A 247 -15.65 4.22 -14.43
N SER A 248 -16.18 3.93 -13.24
CA SER A 248 -17.63 4.02 -12.96
C SER A 248 -18.10 5.45 -12.66
N VAL A 249 -17.21 6.35 -12.26
CA VAL A 249 -17.56 7.72 -11.80
C VAL A 249 -16.91 8.84 -12.62
N CYS A 250 -15.82 8.55 -13.36
CA CYS A 250 -15.07 9.53 -14.16
C CYS A 250 -15.22 9.30 -15.65
N HIS A 251 -15.13 10.39 -16.42
CA HIS A 251 -15.07 10.29 -17.87
C HIS A 251 -13.78 9.57 -18.32
N PRO A 252 -13.85 8.57 -19.23
CA PRO A 252 -12.70 7.80 -19.70
C PRO A 252 -11.48 8.63 -20.13
N ASN A 253 -11.71 9.73 -20.86
CA ASN A 253 -10.64 10.65 -21.28
C ASN A 253 -9.76 11.17 -20.13
N ALA A 254 -10.31 11.33 -18.92
CA ALA A 254 -9.54 11.76 -17.75
C ALA A 254 -8.61 10.66 -17.21
N LEU A 255 -8.92 9.39 -17.51
CA LEU A 255 -8.21 8.23 -16.97
C LEU A 255 -7.13 7.68 -17.91
N VAL A 256 -6.98 8.22 -19.12
CA VAL A 256 -6.04 7.71 -20.14
C VAL A 256 -4.61 7.56 -19.61
N GLN A 257 -4.10 8.59 -18.91
CA GLN A 257 -2.75 8.52 -18.35
C GLN A 257 -2.63 7.51 -17.21
N LEU A 258 -3.66 7.43 -16.36
CA LEU A 258 -3.70 6.47 -15.26
C LEU A 258 -3.72 5.02 -15.79
N ARG A 259 -4.57 4.75 -16.80
CA ARG A 259 -4.64 3.47 -17.51
C ARG A 259 -3.29 3.09 -18.11
N TYR A 260 -2.65 3.99 -18.86
CA TYR A 260 -1.34 3.74 -19.46
C TYR A 260 -0.28 3.37 -18.41
N ARG A 261 -0.25 4.08 -17.28
CA ARG A 261 0.66 3.76 -16.17
C ARG A 261 0.35 2.41 -15.55
N PHE A 262 -0.93 2.08 -15.36
CA PHE A 262 -1.36 0.81 -14.81
C PHE A 262 -1.02 -0.38 -15.72
N GLU A 263 -1.30 -0.29 -17.02
CA GLU A 263 -0.96 -1.32 -18.01
C GLU A 263 0.55 -1.59 -18.03
N ASN A 264 1.38 -0.53 -17.98
CA ASN A 264 2.84 -0.69 -17.90
C ASN A 264 3.29 -1.42 -16.60
N ILE A 265 2.68 -1.09 -15.47
CA ILE A 265 2.96 -1.77 -14.20
C ILE A 265 2.48 -3.22 -14.23
N HIS A 266 1.33 -3.51 -14.85
CA HIS A 266 0.83 -4.87 -15.05
C HIS A 266 1.85 -5.74 -15.77
N ASP A 267 2.35 -5.30 -16.92
CA ASP A 267 3.36 -6.03 -17.69
C ASP A 267 4.63 -6.29 -16.88
N GLN A 268 5.10 -5.29 -16.13
CA GLN A 268 6.28 -5.43 -15.29
C GLN A 268 6.08 -6.40 -14.12
N ILE A 269 4.89 -6.44 -13.49
CA ILE A 269 4.56 -7.43 -12.46
C ILE A 269 4.49 -8.82 -13.07
N GLY A 270 3.92 -8.97 -14.28
CA GLY A 270 3.90 -10.23 -15.01
C GLY A 270 5.30 -10.81 -15.20
N LEU A 271 6.22 -9.99 -15.73
CA LEU A 271 7.62 -10.35 -15.91
C LEU A 271 8.32 -10.67 -14.57
N PHE A 272 8.03 -9.89 -13.52
CA PHE A 272 8.56 -10.17 -12.20
C PHE A 272 8.10 -11.54 -11.68
N TYR A 273 6.81 -11.86 -11.76
CA TYR A 273 6.28 -13.13 -11.27
C TYR A 273 6.85 -14.32 -12.05
N GLU A 274 7.02 -14.19 -13.37
CA GLU A 274 7.72 -15.21 -14.17
C GLU A 274 9.16 -15.42 -13.71
N GLN A 275 9.90 -14.34 -13.48
CA GLN A 275 11.28 -14.41 -12.99
C GLN A 275 11.36 -15.01 -11.59
N ALA A 276 10.42 -14.66 -10.71
CA ALA A 276 10.32 -15.21 -9.36
C ALA A 276 10.06 -16.72 -9.37
N ARG A 277 9.21 -17.23 -10.27
CA ARG A 277 8.95 -18.67 -10.43
C ARG A 277 10.19 -19.47 -10.84
N ARG A 278 11.15 -18.84 -11.52
CA ARG A 278 12.42 -19.47 -11.90
C ARG A 278 13.45 -19.50 -10.77
N GLN A 279 13.23 -18.76 -9.67
CA GLN A 279 14.15 -18.73 -8.53
C GLN A 279 13.77 -19.80 -7.50
N ALA A 280 14.57 -20.88 -7.43
CA ALA A 280 14.34 -21.99 -6.50
C ALA A 280 14.25 -21.55 -5.03
N TYR A 281 15.03 -20.54 -4.63
CA TYR A 281 14.95 -19.99 -3.28
C TYR A 281 13.58 -19.37 -2.99
N ILE A 282 13.02 -18.58 -3.92
CA ILE A 282 11.71 -17.94 -3.74
C ILE A 282 10.61 -18.99 -3.70
N THR A 283 10.57 -19.91 -4.67
CA THR A 283 9.51 -20.94 -4.77
C THR A 283 9.53 -21.93 -3.62
N HIS A 284 10.68 -22.14 -2.96
CA HIS A 284 10.77 -22.91 -1.73
C HIS A 284 10.08 -22.23 -0.54
N HIS A 285 10.11 -20.89 -0.48
CA HIS A 285 9.60 -20.12 0.66
C HIS A 285 8.17 -19.60 0.47
N VAL A 286 7.74 -19.33 -0.76
CA VAL A 286 6.43 -18.77 -1.08
C VAL A 286 5.89 -19.29 -2.40
N THR A 287 4.56 -19.42 -2.49
CA THR A 287 3.88 -19.64 -3.76
C THR A 287 3.77 -18.32 -4.50
N VAL A 288 4.36 -18.23 -5.70
CA VAL A 288 4.27 -17.02 -6.53
C VAL A 288 2.82 -16.85 -7.01
N PRO A 289 2.17 -15.71 -6.74
CA PRO A 289 0.80 -15.44 -7.18
C PRO A 289 0.65 -15.52 -8.69
N THR A 290 -0.58 -15.74 -9.15
CA THR A 290 -0.94 -15.61 -10.55
C THR A 290 -1.53 -14.22 -10.74
N LEU A 291 -0.94 -13.44 -11.64
CA LEU A 291 -1.43 -12.10 -11.94
C LEU A 291 -2.82 -12.20 -12.57
N GLU A 292 -3.75 -11.35 -12.11
CA GLU A 292 -5.08 -11.30 -12.70
C GLU A 292 -5.03 -10.77 -14.13
N MET A 293 -6.00 -11.18 -14.95
CA MET A 293 -6.15 -10.61 -16.28
C MET A 293 -6.44 -9.11 -16.19
N LEU A 294 -5.88 -8.36 -17.14
CA LEU A 294 -6.26 -6.96 -17.29
C LEU A 294 -7.77 -6.82 -17.46
N PRO A 295 -8.39 -5.79 -16.86
CA PRO A 295 -9.76 -5.41 -17.19
C PRO A 295 -9.92 -5.15 -18.67
N ASP A 296 -11.10 -5.48 -19.18
CA ASP A 296 -11.55 -5.00 -20.48
C ASP A 296 -11.91 -3.51 -20.34
N PHE A 297 -10.91 -2.64 -20.54
CA PHE A 297 -11.08 -1.20 -20.41
C PHE A 297 -12.09 -0.65 -21.42
N GLU A 298 -12.17 -1.20 -22.64
CA GLU A 298 -13.18 -0.80 -23.62
C GLU A 298 -14.59 -1.08 -23.09
N ARG A 299 -14.78 -2.23 -22.46
CA ARG A 299 -16.05 -2.56 -21.80
C ARG A 299 -16.35 -1.63 -20.62
N LEU A 300 -15.36 -1.27 -19.81
CA LEU A 300 -15.55 -0.30 -18.73
C LEU A 300 -15.98 1.07 -19.26
N GLU A 301 -15.37 1.53 -20.35
CA GLU A 301 -15.74 2.77 -21.04
C GLU A 301 -17.18 2.72 -21.56
N MET A 302 -17.58 1.62 -22.20
CA MET A 302 -18.96 1.42 -22.65
C MET A 302 -19.97 1.45 -21.50
N ILE A 303 -19.65 0.81 -20.37
CA ILE A 303 -20.51 0.80 -19.18
C ILE A 303 -20.72 2.23 -18.66
N TYR A 304 -19.66 3.03 -18.61
CA TYR A 304 -19.74 4.43 -18.20
C TYR A 304 -20.69 5.24 -19.10
N PHE A 305 -20.48 5.19 -20.42
CA PHE A 305 -21.32 5.95 -21.35
C PHE A 305 -22.79 5.49 -21.31
N ALA A 306 -23.04 4.18 -21.18
CA ALA A 306 -24.39 3.64 -21.05
C ALA A 306 -25.08 4.04 -19.74
N ALA A 307 -24.33 4.18 -18.63
CA ALA A 307 -24.86 4.72 -17.39
C ALA A 307 -25.25 6.20 -17.54
N ARG A 308 -24.36 7.01 -18.15
CA ARG A 308 -24.62 8.45 -18.34
C ARG A 308 -25.77 8.72 -19.31
N ALA A 309 -25.89 7.93 -20.38
CA ALA A 309 -27.01 8.05 -21.31
C ALA A 309 -28.36 7.74 -20.63
N ARG A 310 -28.41 6.72 -19.75
CA ARG A 310 -29.63 6.39 -18.98
C ARG A 310 -30.01 7.50 -18.00
N GLU A 311 -29.02 8.10 -17.34
CA GLU A 311 -29.26 9.21 -16.42
C GLU A 311 -29.81 10.45 -17.16
N LEU A 312 -29.25 10.78 -18.32
CA LEU A 312 -29.75 11.87 -19.17
C LEU A 312 -31.16 11.59 -19.70
N ALA A 313 -31.45 10.37 -20.13
CA ALA A 313 -32.80 9.97 -20.55
C ALA A 313 -33.81 10.12 -19.41
N PHE A 314 -33.47 9.65 -18.21
CA PHE A 314 -34.31 9.80 -17.02
C PHE A 314 -34.58 11.28 -16.68
N LEU A 315 -33.57 12.14 -16.75
CA LEU A 315 -33.74 13.58 -16.49
C LEU A 315 -34.63 14.25 -17.54
N ASN A 316 -34.52 13.84 -18.81
CA ASN A 316 -35.39 14.34 -19.87
C ASN A 316 -36.85 13.90 -19.64
N ASP A 317 -37.09 12.64 -19.28
CA ASP A 317 -38.44 12.13 -18.97
C ASP A 317 -39.08 12.92 -17.80
N VAL A 318 -38.30 13.24 -16.76
CA VAL A 318 -38.77 14.07 -15.63
C VAL A 318 -39.07 15.52 -16.07
N ALA A 319 -38.22 16.11 -16.90
CA ALA A 319 -38.43 17.47 -17.41
C ALA A 319 -39.64 17.56 -18.36
N GLU A 320 -39.95 16.51 -19.11
CA GLU A 320 -41.17 16.42 -19.92
C GLU A 320 -42.42 16.34 -19.04
N LEU A 321 -42.39 15.57 -17.95
CA LEU A 321 -43.50 15.48 -16.97
C LEU A 321 -43.78 16.82 -16.26
N ASP A 322 -42.74 17.59 -15.91
CA ASP A 322 -42.91 18.91 -15.29
C ASP A 322 -43.50 19.95 -16.28
N ASN A 323 -43.22 19.81 -17.58
CA ASN A 323 -43.76 20.69 -18.63
C ASN A 323 -45.20 20.35 -19.04
N GLU A 324 -45.71 19.15 -18.73
CA GLU A 324 -47.08 18.74 -19.02
C GLU A 324 -48.10 19.09 -17.92
N MET A 325 -47.68 19.68 -16.79
CA MET A 325 -48.61 20.08 -15.73
C MET A 325 -49.40 21.33 -16.16
N PRO A 326 -50.73 21.25 -16.41
CA PRO A 326 -51.48 22.40 -16.92
C PRO A 326 -51.57 23.49 -15.85
N MET A 327 -51.27 24.73 -16.26
CA MET A 327 -51.57 25.95 -15.50
C MET A 327 -53.02 25.87 -15.00
N ALA A 328 -53.19 25.70 -13.69
CA ALA A 328 -54.48 25.77 -13.04
C ALA A 328 -55.13 27.12 -13.40
N ILE A 329 -56.22 27.05 -14.15
CA ILE A 329 -57.06 28.20 -14.51
C ILE A 329 -57.55 28.82 -13.19
N LEU A 330 -57.05 30.02 -12.88
CA LEU A 330 -57.61 30.86 -11.82
C LEU A 330 -59.07 31.21 -12.21
N PRO A 331 -60.05 31.06 -11.30
CA PRO A 331 -61.43 31.37 -11.64
C PRO A 331 -61.61 32.87 -11.85
N GLU A 332 -62.18 33.24 -13.00
CA GLU A 332 -62.58 34.61 -13.33
C GLU A 332 -63.56 35.16 -12.28
N SER A 333 -63.25 36.34 -11.77
CA SER A 333 -64.08 37.12 -10.85
C SER A 333 -65.39 37.56 -11.51
N GLY A 334 -66.52 37.15 -10.91
CA GLY A 334 -67.86 37.55 -11.34
C GLY A 334 -68.25 38.98 -10.96
N GLN A 335 -68.81 39.68 -11.95
CA GLN A 335 -69.96 40.60 -11.93
C GLN A 335 -70.02 41.74 -10.87
N GLU A 336 -69.71 42.97 -11.32
CA GLU A 336 -70.28 44.20 -10.76
C GLU A 336 -71.64 44.50 -11.41
N ASN A 337 -72.71 44.51 -10.59
CA ASN A 337 -74.02 45.04 -10.94
C ASN A 337 -74.10 46.54 -10.61
N GLN A 338 -74.39 47.37 -11.61
CA GLN A 338 -74.85 48.75 -11.43
C GLN A 338 -76.35 48.78 -11.02
N PRO A 339 -76.78 49.69 -10.12
CA PRO A 339 -78.20 50.04 -10.00
C PRO A 339 -78.54 51.31 -10.79
N SER A 340 -79.64 51.20 -11.56
CA SER A 340 -80.28 52.24 -12.35
C SER A 340 -80.78 53.44 -11.54
N ALA A 341 -80.66 54.61 -12.15
CA ALA A 341 -81.29 55.86 -11.72
C ALA A 341 -82.82 55.79 -11.77
N LEU A 342 -83.47 56.40 -10.77
CA LEU A 342 -84.88 56.78 -10.79
C LEU A 342 -85.00 58.28 -10.45
N LEU A 343 -85.85 58.94 -11.23
CA LEU A 343 -86.09 60.37 -11.39
C LEU A 343 -86.73 61.08 -10.17
N LEU A 344 -86.36 62.36 -9.99
CA LEU A 344 -87.14 63.63 -9.80
C LEU A 344 -88.61 63.56 -9.28
N PRO A 345 -89.21 64.62 -8.67
CA PRO A 345 -89.02 66.04 -9.04
C PRO A 345 -89.12 67.13 -7.94
N ASP A 346 -88.93 68.36 -8.41
CA ASP A 346 -89.20 69.72 -7.91
C ASP A 346 -88.34 70.33 -6.79
#